data_AF-A0A7K4TLL8-F1
#
_entry.id   AF-A0A7K4TLL8-F1
#
_cell.length_a   1.000
_cell.length_b   1.000
_cell.length_c   1.000
_cell.angle_alpha   90.00
_cell.angle_beta   90.00
_cell.angle_gamma   90.00
#
_symmetry.space_group_name_H-M   'P 1'
#
loop_
_entity.id
_entity.type
_entity.pdbx_description
1 polymer ?
#
loop_
_entity_poly.entity_id
_entity_poly.type
_entity_poly.pdbx_seq_one_letter_code
_entity_poly.pdbx_strand_id
1 'polypeptide(L)'
;QIVLVSGHLDSWDVGQGAMDDGGGAFISWEALSLIKDLGLRPKRTLRLVLWTAEEQGGIGAEQYYQLHKENISNFDIVMESDEGTFKPSGLGFTGNAKARDIVKEVMTLLQPINVTDVYGNADGTDIDYWMRDGVPGES
;
A
#
# COMPACT_ATOMS: atom_id res chain seq x y z
N GLN A 1 15.19 5.59 -2.35
CA GLN A 1 13.88 6.25 -2.53
C GLN A 1 12.96 5.32 -3.31
N ILE A 2 12.07 4.68 -2.56
CA ILE A 2 11.16 3.62 -2.95
C ILE A 2 9.76 4.04 -2.51
N VAL A 3 8.81 3.96 -3.43
CA VAL A 3 7.37 3.96 -3.15
C VAL A 3 6.92 2.52 -3.30
N LEU A 4 6.56 1.88 -2.19
CA LEU A 4 6.09 0.50 -2.17
C LEU A 4 4.56 0.50 -2.24
N VAL A 5 4.01 -0.33 -3.13
CA VAL A 5 2.56 -0.54 -3.29
C VAL A 5 2.34 -2.04 -3.23
N SER A 6 1.41 -2.52 -2.39
CA SER A 6 1.26 -3.94 -2.10
C SER A 6 -0.17 -4.41 -1.86
N GLY A 7 -0.27 -5.73 -1.80
CA GLY A 7 -1.36 -6.57 -1.31
C GLY A 7 -0.75 -7.97 -1.10
N HIS A 8 -1.52 -8.95 -0.63
CA HIS A 8 -1.00 -10.31 -0.45
C HIS A 8 -1.52 -11.29 -1.52
N LEU A 9 -0.68 -12.26 -1.87
CA LEU A 9 -0.95 -13.22 -2.94
C LEU A 9 -1.49 -14.55 -2.42
N ASP A 10 -1.23 -14.88 -1.16
CA ASP A 10 -1.86 -16.03 -0.53
C ASP A 10 -3.31 -15.73 -0.14
N SER A 11 -4.05 -16.76 0.25
CA SER A 11 -5.41 -16.65 0.76
C SER A 11 -5.73 -17.87 1.61
N TRP A 12 -6.82 -17.82 2.37
CA TRP A 12 -7.41 -19.05 2.93
C TRP A 12 -7.87 -20.06 1.86
N ASP A 13 -7.97 -21.32 2.28
CA ASP A 13 -8.14 -22.51 1.42
C ASP A 13 -9.61 -22.82 1.06
N VAL A 14 -10.57 -22.39 1.88
CA VAL A 14 -12.00 -22.71 1.69
C VAL A 14 -12.73 -21.76 0.73
N GLY A 15 -12.06 -20.70 0.28
CA GLY A 15 -12.62 -19.65 -0.57
C GLY A 15 -11.99 -19.59 -1.96
N GLN A 16 -12.07 -18.43 -2.60
CA GLN A 16 -11.39 -18.13 -3.86
C GLN A 16 -10.32 -17.04 -3.71
N GLY A 17 -10.17 -16.48 -2.50
CA GLY A 17 -9.27 -15.36 -2.24
C GLY A 17 -9.58 -14.10 -3.06
N ALA A 18 -10.82 -13.92 -3.53
CA ALA A 18 -11.12 -12.85 -4.48
C ALA A 18 -11.13 -11.45 -3.84
N MET A 19 -11.58 -11.34 -2.58
CA MET A 19 -11.59 -10.09 -1.82
C MET A 19 -10.45 -10.00 -0.82
N ASP A 20 -9.70 -11.09 -0.64
CA ASP A 20 -8.73 -11.30 0.43
C ASP A 20 -7.69 -12.32 -0.10
N ASP A 21 -6.68 -11.87 -0.85
CA ASP A 21 -6.47 -10.49 -1.35
C ASP A 21 -6.21 -10.41 -2.86
N GLY A 22 -6.89 -11.27 -3.63
CA GLY A 22 -6.81 -11.23 -5.09
C GLY A 22 -7.21 -9.87 -5.69
N GLY A 23 -8.15 -9.16 -5.04
CA GLY A 23 -8.59 -7.84 -5.45
C GLY A 23 -7.54 -6.75 -5.21
N GLY A 24 -7.03 -6.63 -3.98
CA GLY A 24 -6.06 -5.61 -3.61
C GLY A 24 -4.70 -5.84 -4.26
N ALA A 25 -4.23 -7.09 -4.32
CA ALA A 25 -3.05 -7.47 -5.10
C ALA A 25 -3.11 -6.96 -6.55
N PHE A 26 -4.26 -7.10 -7.22
CA PHE A 26 -4.44 -6.65 -8.60
C PHE A 26 -4.66 -5.14 -8.73
N ILE A 27 -5.28 -4.47 -7.74
CA ILE A 27 -5.33 -3.00 -7.67
C ILE A 27 -3.91 -2.44 -7.64
N SER A 28 -3.06 -2.98 -6.77
CA SER A 28 -1.66 -2.57 -6.61
C SER A 28 -0.82 -2.85 -7.85
N TRP A 29 -1.02 -3.99 -8.50
CA TRP A 29 -0.37 -4.30 -9.77
C TRP A 29 -0.82 -3.37 -10.91
N GLU A 30 -2.14 -3.17 -11.07
CA GLU A 30 -2.71 -2.38 -12.16
C GLU A 30 -2.32 -0.91 -12.05
N ALA A 31 -2.22 -0.36 -10.84
CA ALA A 31 -1.74 1.02 -10.64
C ALA A 31 -0.35 1.25 -11.27
N LEU A 32 0.58 0.31 -11.08
CA LEU A 32 1.92 0.40 -11.68
C LEU A 32 1.91 0.06 -13.18
N SER A 33 1.06 -0.88 -13.60
CA SER A 33 0.84 -1.22 -15.01
C SER A 33 0.41 0.01 -15.81
N LEU A 34 -0.60 0.75 -15.32
CA LEU A 34 -1.11 1.97 -15.94
C LEU A 34 -0.04 3.06 -16.05
N ILE A 35 0.77 3.27 -15.00
CA ILE A 35 1.87 4.26 -15.02
C ILE A 35 2.86 3.92 -16.15
N LYS A 36 3.17 2.63 -16.31
CA LYS A 36 4.08 2.15 -17.35
C LYS A 36 3.49 2.31 -18.75
N ASP A 37 2.22 1.94 -18.94
CA ASP A 37 1.53 2.01 -20.23
C ASP A 37 1.33 3.45 -20.72
N LEU A 38 1.14 4.38 -19.78
CA LEU A 38 1.10 5.81 -20.07
C LEU A 38 2.49 6.41 -20.38
N GLY A 39 3.57 5.62 -20.30
CA GLY A 39 4.93 6.06 -20.55
C GLY A 39 5.45 7.06 -19.52
N LEU A 40 4.81 7.13 -18.35
CA LEU A 40 5.22 8.04 -17.28
C LEU A 40 6.53 7.55 -16.66
N ARG A 41 7.40 8.50 -16.30
CA ARG A 41 8.69 8.22 -15.66
C ARG A 41 8.71 8.81 -14.26
N PRO A 42 8.38 8.01 -13.24
CA PRO A 42 8.47 8.44 -11.85
C PRO A 42 9.89 8.87 -11.49
N LYS A 43 10.02 9.87 -10.62
CA LYS A 43 11.33 10.31 -10.10
C LYS A 43 11.95 9.29 -9.14
N ARG A 44 11.11 8.47 -8.51
CA ARG A 44 11.49 7.44 -7.53
C ARG A 44 11.21 6.05 -8.12
N THR A 45 11.79 5.03 -7.50
CA THR A 45 11.44 3.64 -7.85
C THR A 45 10.05 3.32 -7.32
N LEU A 46 9.14 2.89 -8.19
CA LEU A 46 7.90 2.25 -7.78
C LEU A 46 8.16 0.75 -7.63
N ARG A 47 7.79 0.17 -6.50
CA ARG A 47 7.98 -1.25 -6.20
C ARG A 47 6.65 -1.88 -5.85
N LEU A 48 6.19 -2.79 -6.70
CA LEU A 48 5.14 -3.73 -6.34
C LEU A 48 5.72 -4.81 -5.45
N VAL A 49 5.05 -5.13 -4.34
CA VAL A 49 5.29 -6.37 -3.61
C VAL A 49 3.95 -7.08 -3.44
N LEU A 50 3.94 -8.38 -3.74
CA LEU A 50 2.82 -9.25 -3.47
C LEU A 50 3.26 -10.22 -2.38
N TRP A 51 2.73 -10.04 -1.18
CA TRP A 51 3.17 -10.77 0.00
C TRP A 51 2.71 -12.22 -0.04
N THR A 52 3.30 -13.05 0.81
CA THR A 52 2.87 -14.42 0.99
C THR A 52 2.91 -14.74 2.47
N ALA A 53 2.00 -15.61 2.88
CA ALA A 53 1.77 -15.95 4.27
C ALA A 53 1.40 -14.74 5.13
N GLU A 54 0.62 -13.80 4.57
CA GLU A 54 -0.07 -12.76 5.33
C GLU A 54 -1.06 -13.43 6.29
N GLU A 55 -1.84 -14.37 5.76
CA GLU A 55 -2.98 -14.99 6.45
C GLU A 55 -2.54 -15.83 7.66
N GLN A 56 -1.28 -16.25 7.68
CA GLN A 56 -0.66 -16.97 8.79
C GLN A 56 0.09 -16.05 9.77
N GLY A 57 -0.02 -14.73 9.61
CA GLY A 57 0.51 -13.69 10.49
C GLY A 57 1.61 -12.82 9.87
N GLY A 58 1.54 -12.47 8.59
CA GLY A 58 2.46 -11.51 7.95
C GLY A 58 3.88 -12.03 7.77
N ILE A 59 4.07 -13.35 7.58
CA ILE A 59 5.39 -14.00 7.62
C ILE A 59 6.30 -13.51 6.49
N GLY A 60 5.77 -13.41 5.27
CA GLY A 60 6.54 -12.93 4.11
C GLY A 60 6.94 -11.47 4.27
N ALA A 61 6.04 -10.63 4.77
CA ALA A 61 6.33 -9.22 5.01
C ALA A 61 7.31 -9.01 6.16
N GLU A 62 7.19 -9.76 7.26
CA GLU A 62 8.18 -9.74 8.34
C GLU A 62 9.57 -10.07 7.80
N GLN A 63 9.70 -11.17 7.05
CA GLN A 63 10.99 -11.56 6.46
C GLN A 63 11.54 -10.47 5.55
N TYR A 64 10.71 -9.90 4.69
CA TYR A 64 11.13 -8.83 3.78
C TYR A 64 11.56 -7.57 4.55
N TYR A 65 10.82 -7.17 5.58
CA TYR A 65 11.20 -6.06 6.46
C TYR A 65 12.55 -6.34 7.14
N GLN A 66 12.77 -7.52 7.72
CA GLN A 66 14.05 -7.85 8.37
C GLN A 66 15.25 -7.73 7.40
N LEU A 67 15.06 -8.10 6.14
CA LEU A 67 16.10 -8.00 5.10
C LEU A 67 16.40 -6.57 4.64
N HIS A 68 15.46 -5.64 4.83
CA HIS A 68 15.55 -4.29 4.24
C HIS A 68 15.57 -3.15 5.27
N LYS A 69 15.25 -3.40 6.54
CA LYS A 69 15.18 -2.39 7.61
C LYS A 69 16.49 -1.62 7.83
N GLU A 70 17.64 -2.20 7.52
CA GLU A 70 18.93 -1.47 7.58
C GLU A 70 18.95 -0.26 6.65
N ASN A 71 18.17 -0.30 5.57
CA ASN A 71 18.02 0.74 4.57
C ASN A 71 16.64 1.40 4.64
N ILE A 72 15.99 1.42 5.80
CA ILE A 72 14.61 1.90 5.95
C ILE A 72 14.40 3.35 5.46
N SER A 73 15.40 4.21 5.62
CA SER A 73 15.38 5.60 5.12
C SER A 73 15.26 5.71 3.59
N ASN A 74 15.43 4.61 2.85
CA ASN A 74 15.22 4.57 1.42
C ASN A 74 13.76 4.39 1.02
N PHE A 75 12.85 4.10 1.94
CA PHE A 75 11.41 4.01 1.69
C PHE A 75 10.75 5.35 2.00
N ASP A 76 10.12 5.94 0.99
CA ASP A 76 9.43 7.23 1.13
C ASP A 76 7.99 7.03 1.62
N ILE A 77 7.35 5.94 1.20
CA ILE A 77 6.00 5.51 1.62
C ILE A 77 5.81 4.02 1.31
N VAL A 78 5.01 3.33 2.13
CA VAL A 78 4.52 1.97 1.90
C VAL A 78 3.00 2.00 1.85
N MET A 79 2.38 1.23 0.95
CA MET A 79 0.93 1.24 0.77
C MET A 79 0.43 -0.18 0.60
N GLU A 80 -0.72 -0.48 1.18
CA GLU A 80 -1.37 -1.79 1.12
C GLU A 80 -2.85 -1.64 0.79
N SER A 81 -3.36 -2.47 -0.12
CA SER A 81 -4.79 -2.62 -0.33
C SER A 81 -5.15 -4.05 0.08
N ASP A 82 -5.85 -4.21 1.20
CA ASP A 82 -6.14 -5.54 1.78
C ASP A 82 -7.51 -5.60 2.51
N GLU A 83 -8.39 -4.64 2.23
CA GLU A 83 -9.75 -4.60 2.82
C GLU A 83 -10.84 -4.91 1.77
N GLY A 84 -10.47 -5.69 0.75
CA GLY A 84 -11.32 -6.02 -0.39
C GLY A 84 -11.56 -4.88 -1.37
N THR A 85 -12.52 -5.08 -2.28
CA THR A 85 -12.73 -4.20 -3.45
C THR A 85 -14.04 -3.42 -3.37
N PHE A 86 -14.41 -2.99 -2.17
CA PHE A 86 -15.62 -2.21 -1.95
C PHE A 86 -15.51 -0.80 -2.57
N LYS A 87 -16.61 -0.05 -2.56
CA LYS A 87 -16.57 1.35 -2.96
C LYS A 87 -15.67 2.12 -1.98
N PRO A 88 -14.55 2.74 -2.43
CA PRO A 88 -13.66 3.45 -1.53
C PRO A 88 -14.32 4.71 -0.97
N SER A 89 -13.98 5.05 0.27
CA SER A 89 -14.44 6.29 0.94
C SER A 89 -13.33 7.31 1.14
N GLY A 90 -12.07 6.88 1.19
CA GLY A 90 -10.89 7.72 1.36
C GLY A 90 -9.64 6.84 1.48
N LEU A 91 -8.57 7.42 2.02
CA LEU A 91 -7.34 6.69 2.39
C LEU A 91 -7.02 6.86 3.87
N GLY A 92 -6.64 5.78 4.54
CA GLY A 92 -5.90 5.82 5.79
C GLY A 92 -4.50 6.38 5.54
N PHE A 93 -4.00 7.23 6.43
CA PHE A 93 -2.63 7.73 6.32
C PHE A 93 -1.95 7.79 7.69
N THR A 94 -0.78 7.17 7.80
CA THR A 94 0.12 7.26 8.95
C THR A 94 1.40 8.00 8.55
N GLY A 95 1.76 9.05 9.28
CA GLY A 95 2.97 9.83 8.98
C GLY A 95 2.95 11.21 9.63
N ASN A 96 3.95 12.04 9.32
CA ASN A 96 4.03 13.41 9.85
C ASN A 96 3.00 14.35 9.21
N ALA A 97 2.72 15.48 9.87
CA ALA A 97 1.70 16.45 9.42
C ALA A 97 1.97 17.01 8.01
N LYS A 98 3.24 17.27 7.68
CA LYS A 98 3.61 17.79 6.36
C LYS A 98 3.33 16.78 5.26
N ALA A 99 3.61 15.50 5.49
CA ALA A 99 3.29 14.43 4.55
C ALA A 99 1.78 14.28 4.40
N ARG A 100 1.02 14.35 5.51
CA ARG A 100 -0.44 14.32 5.47
C ARG A 100 -1.04 15.44 4.64
N ASP A 101 -0.49 16.66 4.71
CA ASP A 101 -0.97 17.77 3.91
C ASP A 101 -0.73 17.55 2.41
N ILE A 102 0.39 16.92 2.05
CA ILE A 102 0.66 16.50 0.66
C ILE A 102 -0.36 15.45 0.20
N VAL A 103 -0.65 14.45 1.02
CA VAL A 103 -1.65 13.40 0.69
C VAL A 103 -3.03 14.01 0.51
N LYS A 104 -3.45 14.94 1.37
CA LYS A 104 -4.72 15.67 1.21
C LYS A 104 -4.77 16.44 -0.11
N GLU A 105 -3.68 17.08 -0.50
CA GLU A 105 -3.60 17.78 -1.79
C GLU A 105 -3.76 16.79 -2.97
N VAL A 106 -3.06 15.64 -2.92
CA VAL A 106 -3.17 14.59 -3.94
C VAL A 106 -4.59 14.01 -4.01
N MET A 107 -5.22 13.77 -2.86
CA MET A 107 -6.58 13.22 -2.78
C MET A 107 -7.63 14.12 -3.42
N THR A 108 -7.38 15.43 -3.57
CA THR A 108 -8.31 16.30 -4.31
C THR A 108 -8.47 15.91 -5.79
N LEU A 109 -7.50 15.18 -6.37
CA LEU A 109 -7.58 14.65 -7.74
C LEU A 109 -8.70 13.61 -7.88
N LEU A 110 -9.13 12.99 -6.78
CA LEU A 110 -10.20 11.98 -6.74
C LEU A 110 -11.60 12.59 -6.56
N GLN A 111 -11.73 13.93 -6.62
CA GLN A 111 -13.03 14.61 -6.59
C GLN A 111 -14.06 14.06 -7.59
N PRO A 112 -13.71 13.66 -8.84
CA PRO A 112 -14.67 13.10 -9.78
C PRO A 112 -15.37 11.82 -9.32
N ILE A 113 -14.77 11.06 -8.39
CA ILE A 113 -15.36 9.86 -7.79
C ILE A 113 -15.86 10.09 -6.35
N ASN A 114 -15.72 11.31 -5.83
CA ASN A 114 -16.12 11.73 -4.48
C ASN A 114 -15.43 10.91 -3.36
N VAL A 115 -14.12 10.73 -3.47
CA VAL A 115 -13.26 9.98 -2.54
C VAL A 115 -12.05 10.85 -2.17
N THR A 116 -12.28 11.91 -1.39
CA THR A 116 -11.25 12.92 -1.07
C THR A 116 -10.82 12.92 0.39
N ASP A 117 -11.41 12.05 1.22
CA ASP A 117 -11.13 11.97 2.64
C ASP A 117 -9.76 11.32 2.93
N VAL A 118 -9.06 11.85 3.93
CA VAL A 118 -7.83 11.26 4.49
C VAL A 118 -8.07 10.97 5.97
N TYR A 119 -8.09 9.70 6.34
CA TYR A 119 -8.37 9.22 7.69
C TYR A 119 -7.11 9.19 8.58
N GLY A 120 -7.35 8.98 9.87
CA GLY A 120 -6.38 9.22 10.93
C GLY A 120 -5.12 8.35 10.85
N ASN A 121 -5.26 7.05 10.63
CA ASN A 121 -4.16 6.11 10.51
C ASN A 121 -4.43 5.18 9.32
N ALA A 122 -3.36 4.77 8.64
CA ALA A 122 -3.38 3.60 7.79
C ALA A 122 -3.30 2.33 8.64
N ASP A 123 -3.78 1.22 8.09
CA ASP A 123 -3.72 -0.13 8.64
C ASP A 123 -3.23 -1.10 7.56
N GLY A 124 -2.76 -2.27 7.93
CA GLY A 124 -2.27 -3.27 6.98
C GLY A 124 -1.20 -4.15 7.58
N THR A 125 -1.47 -5.46 7.61
CA THR A 125 -0.63 -6.46 8.28
C THR A 125 0.81 -6.41 7.78
N ASP A 126 1.00 -6.28 6.47
CA ASP A 126 2.32 -6.43 5.85
C ASP A 126 3.11 -5.12 5.83
N ILE A 127 2.44 -3.97 6.01
CA ILE A 127 3.08 -2.65 6.09
C ILE A 127 3.29 -2.13 7.52
N ASP A 128 2.70 -2.74 8.53
CA ASP A 128 2.73 -2.28 9.93
C ASP A 128 4.15 -2.18 10.51
N TYR A 129 5.04 -3.15 10.22
CA TYR A 129 6.45 -3.10 10.65
C TYR A 129 7.16 -1.81 10.21
N TRP A 130 6.86 -1.35 8.99
CA TRP A 130 7.44 -0.14 8.42
C TRP A 130 6.89 1.12 9.08
N MET A 131 5.58 1.16 9.31
CA MET A 131 4.91 2.27 9.98
C MET A 131 5.40 2.44 11.42
N ARG A 132 5.59 1.34 12.15
CA ARG A 132 6.14 1.34 13.53
C ARG A 132 7.54 1.94 13.60
N ASP A 133 8.34 1.76 12.55
CA ASP A 133 9.68 2.33 12.44
C ASP A 133 9.71 3.71 11.74
N GLY A 134 8.55 4.31 11.52
CA GLY A 134 8.42 5.71 11.10
C GLY A 134 8.40 5.95 9.59
N VAL A 135 8.29 4.90 8.77
CA VAL A 135 7.99 5.07 7.34
C VAL A 135 6.51 5.45 7.19
N PRO A 136 6.17 6.48 6.39
CA PRO A 136 4.77 6.79 6.12
C PRO A 136 4.03 5.60 5.48
N GLY A 137 2.79 5.38 5.88
CA GLY A 137 1.93 4.30 5.40
C GLY A 137 0.58 4.81 4.88
N GLU A 138 0.04 4.15 3.85
CA GLU A 138 -1.33 4.34 3.34
C GLU A 138 -2.06 3.00 3.16
N SER A 139 -3.38 3.03 3.35
CA SER A 139 -4.29 1.93 3.08
C SER A 139 -5.68 2.41 2.67
#